data_AF-A0ABC8ZU27-F1
#
_entry.id   AF-A0ABC8ZU27-F1
#
_cell.length_a   1.000
_cell.length_b   1.000
_cell.length_c   1.000
_cell.angle_alpha   90.00
_cell.angle_beta   90.00
_cell.angle_gamma   90.00
#
_symmetry.space_group_name_H-M   'P 1'
#
loop_
_entity.id
_entity.type
_entity.pdbx_description
1 polymer ?
#
loop_
_entity_poly.entity_id
_entity_poly.type
_entity_poly.pdbx_seq_one_letter_code
_entity_poly.pdbx_strand_id
1 'polypeptide(L)'
;MPKRHRGELDGGSTTELQQQRLYLVFDDWDCGYSIRNVKPPLPCKSGDRASESERFEKRLPNPFWRYPADRECPQYFTSAFGTKIMGMHHNDSGIVLMIDVRTRSVVLGPRTNYPAFPIYFPVGVDKLFALDSACLELCRLPLVRPDSDSDSGSSSTDETDSDSESDSYGKWLWRQLQVPTFRTRDATSYAVHSESDGQSQSILVSVKGEETVATFTFDMGKFVWECLGEWTLPFTGRGHFDRKLKALVGLSKDPEAFEYLYACNMPSIGDKHCPAPVWKCSKEKVLSEHLADRHVSASLIYMENRCEYCIVECVWVEEDNADQVKIKGDKADQVLLEKSECVEGVPQRGRYMYRLMTFSLKYDKMDDLRVKCGGRVRYYEVPNTVSAESIREDPVAFWL
;
A
#
# COMPACT_ATOMS: atom_id res chain seq x y z
N MET A 1 52.10 14.59 40.92
CA MET A 1 50.69 14.64 40.45
C MET A 1 50.50 13.63 39.33
N PRO A 2 49.40 12.87 39.31
CA PRO A 2 49.36 11.53 38.73
C PRO A 2 48.97 11.51 37.26
N LYS A 3 49.54 10.53 36.54
CA LYS A 3 49.16 10.08 35.20
C LYS A 3 47.69 9.66 35.22
N ARG A 4 46.85 10.27 34.37
CA ARG A 4 45.47 9.82 34.16
C ARG A 4 45.40 8.88 32.96
N HIS A 5 44.72 7.77 33.22
CA HIS A 5 44.38 6.64 32.37
C HIS A 5 43.86 7.08 30.98
N ARG A 6 44.39 6.46 29.93
CA ARG A 6 43.71 6.36 28.63
C ARG A 6 42.55 5.37 28.85
N GLY A 7 41.34 5.90 28.93
CA GLY A 7 40.13 5.10 28.87
C GLY A 7 39.91 4.62 27.44
N GLU A 8 39.56 3.34 27.32
CA GLU A 8 39.00 2.72 26.12
C GLU A 8 37.95 3.64 25.49
N LEU A 9 38.14 3.96 24.22
CA LEU A 9 37.03 4.38 23.38
C LEU A 9 36.20 3.14 23.14
N ASP A 10 35.20 2.98 23.99
CA ASP A 10 34.08 2.07 23.81
C ASP A 10 33.52 2.30 22.41
N GLY A 11 33.78 1.35 21.53
CA GLY A 11 33.26 1.29 20.19
C GLY A 11 31.78 0.99 20.26
N GLY A 12 30.99 2.02 20.61
CA GLY A 12 29.55 2.02 20.47
C GLY A 12 29.22 1.84 18.99
N SER A 13 29.05 0.58 18.60
CA SER A 13 28.43 0.18 17.35
C SER A 13 27.11 0.91 17.24
N THR A 14 27.11 2.03 16.52
CA THR A 14 25.91 2.59 15.94
C THR A 14 25.42 1.53 14.97
N THR A 15 24.60 0.62 15.46
CA THR A 15 23.74 -0.23 14.65
C THR A 15 23.10 0.69 13.62
N GLU A 16 23.52 0.56 12.36
CA GLU A 16 22.89 1.25 11.24
C GLU A 16 21.40 0.92 11.33
N LEU A 17 20.60 1.90 11.76
CA LEU A 17 19.14 1.82 11.70
C LEU A 17 18.81 1.54 10.23
N GLN A 18 18.43 0.30 9.92
CA GLN A 18 18.05 -0.11 8.58
C GLN A 18 17.00 0.88 8.07
N GLN A 19 17.39 1.66 7.07
CA GLN A 19 16.55 2.72 6.52
C GLN A 19 15.34 2.09 5.84
N GLN A 20 14.14 2.38 6.33
CA GLN A 20 12.89 2.05 5.65
C GLN A 20 12.91 2.57 4.21
N ARG A 21 12.32 1.81 3.29
CA ARG A 21 12.31 2.08 1.86
C ARG A 21 10.91 1.97 1.30
N LEU A 22 10.72 2.61 0.15
CA LEU A 22 9.53 2.42 -0.66
C LEU A 22 9.79 1.26 -1.63
N TYR A 23 8.90 0.28 -1.64
CA TYR A 23 8.94 -0.87 -2.55
C TYR A 23 7.81 -0.71 -3.55
N LEU A 24 8.15 -0.71 -4.84
CA LEU A 24 7.21 -0.65 -5.96
C LEU A 24 7.09 -2.04 -6.58
N VAL A 25 5.87 -2.44 -6.94
CA VAL A 25 5.58 -3.73 -7.58
C VAL A 25 5.17 -3.49 -9.03
N PHE A 26 5.79 -4.23 -9.95
CA PHE A 26 5.51 -4.18 -11.39
C PHE A 26 5.33 -5.59 -11.92
N ASP A 27 4.42 -5.83 -12.86
CA ASP A 27 4.25 -7.12 -13.55
C ASP A 27 5.11 -7.21 -14.83
N ASP A 28 6.30 -6.62 -14.78
CA ASP A 28 7.21 -6.39 -15.90
C ASP A 28 8.09 -7.60 -16.26
N TRP A 29 7.85 -8.76 -15.64
CA TRP A 29 8.61 -9.98 -15.85
C TRP A 29 7.72 -11.07 -16.45
N ASP A 30 8.20 -11.78 -17.46
CA ASP A 30 7.42 -12.79 -18.19
C ASP A 30 6.81 -13.88 -17.30
N CYS A 31 7.38 -14.12 -16.12
CA CYS A 31 6.87 -15.11 -15.17
C CYS A 31 6.22 -14.49 -13.92
N GLY A 32 5.94 -13.19 -13.91
CA GLY A 32 5.23 -12.52 -12.82
C GLY A 32 5.71 -11.10 -12.56
N TYR A 33 6.13 -10.83 -11.32
CA TYR A 33 6.35 -9.46 -10.85
C TYR A 33 7.80 -9.18 -10.47
N SER A 34 8.27 -7.96 -10.70
CA SER A 34 9.43 -7.41 -10.02
C SER A 34 9.03 -6.51 -8.86
N ILE A 35 9.72 -6.68 -7.74
CA ILE A 35 9.65 -5.76 -6.61
C ILE A 35 10.93 -4.93 -6.63
N ARG A 36 10.80 -3.61 -6.68
CA ARG A 36 11.92 -2.66 -6.79
C ARG A 36 11.91 -1.72 -5.60
N ASN A 37 13.01 -1.67 -4.84
CA ASN A 37 13.14 -0.69 -3.77
C ASN A 37 13.68 0.64 -4.31
N VAL A 38 13.00 1.74 -3.98
CA VAL A 38 13.39 3.09 -4.34
C VAL A 38 13.56 3.92 -3.07
N LYS A 39 14.48 4.89 -3.13
CA LYS A 39 14.54 5.90 -2.08
C LYS A 39 13.41 6.90 -2.33
N PRO A 40 12.57 7.22 -1.34
CA PRO A 40 11.61 8.31 -1.50
C PRO A 40 12.35 9.63 -1.74
N PRO A 41 11.73 10.61 -2.41
CA PRO A 41 12.15 12.00 -2.34
C PRO A 41 12.47 12.46 -0.91
N LEU A 42 13.47 13.31 -0.75
CA LEU A 42 13.83 13.87 0.56
C LEU A 42 13.09 15.20 0.77
N PRO A 43 12.59 15.48 1.98
CA PRO A 43 12.11 16.80 2.40
C PRO A 43 13.08 17.92 2.02
N CYS A 44 12.61 18.91 1.26
CA CYS A 44 13.36 20.14 1.05
C CYS A 44 13.58 20.82 2.41
N LYS A 45 14.83 21.17 2.72
CA LYS A 45 15.13 22.08 3.84
C LYS A 45 14.57 23.45 3.47
N SER A 46 13.98 24.14 4.45
CA SER A 46 13.31 25.44 4.24
C SER A 46 14.20 26.42 3.46
N GLY A 47 13.77 26.81 2.26
CA GLY A 47 14.48 27.78 1.42
C GLY A 47 14.41 27.48 -0.08
N ASP A 48 14.32 26.21 -0.47
CA ASP A 48 14.24 25.82 -1.88
C ASP A 48 12.78 25.82 -2.36
N ARG A 49 12.39 26.82 -3.16
CA ARG A 49 11.24 26.65 -4.05
C ARG A 49 11.66 25.61 -5.09
N ALA A 50 11.11 24.40 -4.99
CA ALA A 50 11.20 23.45 -6.08
C ALA A 50 10.47 24.07 -7.28
N SER A 51 11.21 24.48 -8.31
CA SER A 51 10.62 24.68 -9.63
C SER A 51 10.16 23.30 -10.10
N GLU A 52 8.85 23.10 -10.23
CA GLU A 52 8.31 21.86 -10.81
C GLU A 52 8.78 21.65 -12.26
N SER A 53 9.29 22.72 -12.89
CA SER A 53 9.69 22.78 -14.30
C SER A 53 10.80 21.81 -14.76
N GLU A 54 11.53 21.14 -13.87
CA GLU A 54 12.54 20.15 -14.28
C GLU A 54 12.12 18.71 -13.89
N ARG A 55 11.77 17.90 -14.89
CA ARG A 55 11.56 16.45 -14.71
C ARG A 55 12.90 15.78 -14.38
N PHE A 56 13.11 15.47 -13.10
CA PHE A 56 14.22 14.61 -12.68
C PHE A 56 13.90 13.14 -12.97
N GLU A 57 14.04 12.75 -14.23
CA GLU A 57 13.90 11.37 -14.68
C GLU A 57 15.05 10.52 -14.13
N LYS A 58 14.68 9.39 -13.53
CA LYS A 58 15.62 8.39 -13.04
C LYS A 58 15.28 7.05 -13.64
N ARG A 59 16.32 6.30 -13.99
CA ARG A 59 16.18 4.89 -14.30
C ARG A 59 15.69 4.15 -13.06
N LEU A 60 14.73 3.25 -13.26
CA LEU A 60 14.30 2.33 -12.21
C LEU A 60 15.50 1.51 -11.70
N PRO A 61 15.65 1.34 -10.38
CA PRO A 61 16.62 0.40 -9.82
C PRO A 61 16.35 -1.02 -10.31
N ASN A 62 17.39 -1.86 -10.34
CA ASN A 62 17.25 -3.29 -10.62
C ASN A 62 16.24 -3.93 -9.64
N PRO A 63 15.52 -4.99 -10.08
CA PRO A 63 14.65 -5.77 -9.21
C PRO A 63 15.36 -6.16 -7.92
N PHE A 64 14.75 -5.79 -6.79
CA PHE A 64 15.14 -6.30 -5.47
C PHE A 64 14.73 -7.78 -5.33
N TRP A 65 13.56 -8.12 -5.86
CA TRP A 65 13.04 -9.48 -5.87
C TRP A 65 12.21 -9.72 -7.14
N ARG A 66 12.11 -10.98 -7.56
CA ARG A 66 11.18 -11.45 -8.61
C ARG A 66 10.20 -12.44 -8.01
N TYR A 67 8.91 -12.18 -8.15
CA TYR A 67 7.83 -12.95 -7.56
C TYR A 67 7.08 -13.70 -8.67
N PRO A 68 7.11 -15.05 -8.69
CA PRO A 68 6.40 -15.82 -9.71
C PRO A 68 4.90 -15.84 -9.40
N ALA A 69 4.10 -15.34 -10.34
CA ALA A 69 2.64 -15.30 -10.25
C ALA A 69 2.02 -14.90 -11.59
N ASP A 70 0.71 -15.15 -11.74
CA ASP A 70 -0.07 -14.63 -12.86
C ASP A 70 -0.04 -13.10 -12.87
N ARG A 71 0.24 -12.54 -14.03
CA ARG A 71 0.36 -11.08 -14.26
C ARG A 71 -1.01 -10.42 -14.23
N GLU A 72 -1.07 -9.09 -14.41
CA GLU A 72 -2.33 -8.31 -14.51
C GLU A 72 -3.17 -8.24 -13.23
N CYS A 73 -2.75 -8.91 -12.15
CA CYS A 73 -3.46 -8.90 -10.86
C CYS A 73 -2.61 -8.34 -9.69
N PRO A 74 -2.16 -7.07 -9.76
CA PRO A 74 -1.31 -6.48 -8.71
C PRO A 74 -2.00 -6.37 -7.34
N GLN A 75 -3.34 -6.35 -7.28
CA GLN A 75 -4.15 -6.25 -6.06
C GLN A 75 -3.97 -7.41 -5.07
N TYR A 76 -3.42 -8.55 -5.50
CA TYR A 76 -3.12 -9.68 -4.61
C TYR A 76 -1.88 -9.46 -3.75
N PHE A 77 -1.12 -8.38 -3.96
CA PHE A 77 -0.03 -8.02 -3.08
C PHE A 77 -0.50 -7.23 -1.87
N THR A 78 0.06 -7.54 -0.72
CA THR A 78 -0.11 -6.75 0.50
C THR A 78 1.17 -6.72 1.33
N SER A 79 1.41 -5.61 2.02
CA SER A 79 2.39 -5.59 3.12
C SER A 79 1.76 -6.33 4.29
N ALA A 80 2.41 -7.34 4.84
CA ALA A 80 1.92 -8.08 5.99
C ALA A 80 3.03 -8.26 7.03
N PHE A 81 2.63 -8.44 8.29
CA PHE A 81 3.49 -8.93 9.36
C PHE A 81 4.82 -8.18 9.53
N GLY A 82 4.73 -6.85 9.64
CA GLY A 82 5.88 -5.96 9.79
C GLY A 82 6.59 -5.71 8.47
N THR A 83 7.65 -6.46 8.17
CA THR A 83 8.57 -6.22 7.04
C THR A 83 8.35 -7.15 5.86
N LYS A 84 7.20 -7.83 5.78
CA LYS A 84 6.97 -8.85 4.75
C LYS A 84 6.04 -8.32 3.67
N ILE A 85 6.35 -8.63 2.42
CA ILE A 85 5.45 -8.46 1.29
C ILE A 85 4.90 -9.85 0.97
N MET A 86 3.59 -9.97 0.95
CA MET A 86 2.84 -11.20 0.70
C MET A 86 2.14 -11.11 -0.66
N GLY A 87 2.28 -12.12 -1.51
CA GLY A 87 1.54 -12.23 -2.77
C GLY A 87 0.51 -13.36 -2.70
N MET A 88 -0.77 -13.03 -2.72
CA MET A 88 -1.88 -13.97 -2.50
C MET A 88 -2.43 -14.61 -3.78
N HIS A 89 -1.69 -14.53 -4.89
CA HIS A 89 -2.06 -15.11 -6.18
C HIS A 89 -2.35 -16.61 -6.08
N HIS A 90 -3.25 -17.07 -6.94
CA HIS A 90 -3.49 -18.49 -7.12
C HIS A 90 -2.21 -19.18 -7.61
N ASN A 91 -1.89 -20.32 -7.02
CA ASN A 91 -0.76 -21.14 -7.45
C ASN A 91 -1.03 -22.62 -7.16
N ASP A 92 -0.34 -23.50 -7.89
CA ASP A 92 -0.53 -24.95 -7.82
C ASP A 92 -0.22 -25.54 -6.44
N SER A 93 0.70 -24.92 -5.69
CA SER A 93 1.10 -25.40 -4.36
C SER A 93 0.09 -25.05 -3.27
N GLY A 94 -0.77 -24.06 -3.53
CA GLY A 94 -1.64 -23.43 -2.55
C GLY A 94 -0.90 -22.69 -1.42
N ILE A 95 0.44 -22.66 -1.39
CA ILE A 95 1.24 -21.99 -0.35
C ILE A 95 1.59 -20.58 -0.80
N VAL A 96 1.35 -19.60 0.07
CA VAL A 96 1.67 -18.19 -0.19
C VAL A 96 3.16 -17.94 0.07
N LEU A 97 3.83 -17.22 -0.83
CA LEU A 97 5.21 -16.79 -0.59
C LEU A 97 5.21 -15.39 0.01
N MET A 98 5.97 -15.23 1.10
CA MET A 98 6.21 -13.92 1.70
C MET A 98 7.69 -13.56 1.58
N ILE A 99 7.97 -12.34 1.14
CA ILE A 99 9.31 -11.81 1.04
C ILE A 99 9.55 -10.93 2.25
N ASP A 100 10.45 -11.34 3.14
CA ASP A 100 10.91 -10.47 4.22
C ASP A 100 11.99 -9.53 3.67
N VAL A 101 11.64 -8.24 3.51
CA VAL A 101 12.54 -7.26 2.92
C VAL A 101 13.72 -6.92 3.84
N ARG A 102 13.57 -7.18 5.14
CA ARG A 102 14.59 -6.91 6.17
C ARG A 102 15.72 -7.93 6.12
N THR A 103 15.37 -9.21 6.07
CA THR A 103 16.32 -10.32 6.03
C THR A 103 16.65 -10.76 4.61
N ARG A 104 15.92 -10.25 3.60
CA ARG A 104 16.02 -10.64 2.18
C ARG A 104 15.80 -12.14 1.98
N SER A 105 14.85 -12.71 2.70
CA SER A 105 14.53 -14.13 2.67
C SER A 105 13.08 -14.37 2.27
N VAL A 106 12.81 -15.57 1.76
CA VAL A 106 11.44 -16.05 1.56
C VAL A 106 11.00 -16.80 2.80
N VAL A 107 9.78 -16.51 3.24
CA VAL A 107 9.09 -17.22 4.32
C VAL A 107 7.83 -17.83 3.73
N LEU A 108 7.59 -19.11 4.04
CA LEU A 108 6.35 -19.77 3.64
C LEU A 108 5.21 -19.20 4.48
N GLY A 109 4.21 -18.68 3.79
CA GLY A 109 2.99 -18.12 4.33
C GLY A 109 1.90 -19.17 4.55
N PRO A 110 0.68 -18.72 4.86
CA PRO A 110 -0.46 -19.60 4.99
C PRO A 110 -0.83 -20.21 3.63
N ARG A 111 -1.71 -21.21 3.64
CA ARG A 111 -2.36 -21.62 2.41
C ARG A 111 -3.24 -20.48 1.88
N THR A 112 -3.31 -20.29 0.57
CA THR A 112 -4.20 -19.29 -0.04
C THR A 112 -5.67 -19.68 0.20
N ASN A 113 -6.49 -18.67 0.45
CA ASN A 113 -7.94 -18.77 0.61
C ASN A 113 -8.69 -18.53 -0.72
N TYR A 114 -7.96 -18.45 -1.85
CA TYR A 114 -8.49 -18.22 -3.20
C TYR A 114 -9.44 -17.00 -3.28
N PRO A 115 -8.99 -15.80 -2.87
CA PRO A 115 -9.87 -14.65 -2.83
C PRO A 115 -10.17 -14.16 -4.25
N ALA A 116 -11.41 -13.72 -4.51
CA ALA A 116 -11.82 -13.22 -5.82
C ALA A 116 -11.49 -11.73 -6.01
N PHE A 117 -11.80 -10.89 -5.02
CA PHE A 117 -11.55 -9.44 -5.04
C PHE A 117 -11.17 -8.96 -3.64
N PRO A 118 -9.98 -9.33 -3.13
CA PRO A 118 -9.62 -9.09 -1.75
C PRO A 118 -9.26 -7.63 -1.45
N ILE A 119 -9.67 -7.17 -0.28
CA ILE A 119 -9.11 -6.00 0.40
C ILE A 119 -8.36 -6.50 1.63
N TYR A 120 -7.07 -6.18 1.69
CA TYR A 120 -6.19 -6.60 2.77
C TYR A 120 -5.98 -5.48 3.80
N PHE A 121 -6.16 -5.82 5.07
CA PHE A 121 -5.92 -4.93 6.21
C PHE A 121 -4.79 -5.51 7.07
N PRO A 122 -3.53 -5.12 6.81
CA PRO A 122 -2.45 -5.44 7.72
C PRO A 122 -2.57 -4.62 9.00
N VAL A 123 -2.47 -5.29 10.14
CA VAL A 123 -2.62 -4.68 11.46
C VAL A 123 -1.45 -5.11 12.34
N GLY A 124 -0.62 -4.14 12.71
CA GLY A 124 0.57 -4.40 13.51
C GLY A 124 1.57 -5.32 12.80
N VAL A 125 2.22 -6.20 13.57
CA VAL A 125 3.30 -7.07 13.09
C VAL A 125 2.88 -8.53 12.91
N ASP A 126 1.66 -8.88 13.29
CA ASP A 126 1.23 -10.28 13.45
C ASP A 126 -0.18 -10.58 12.93
N LYS A 127 -0.96 -9.58 12.49
CA LYS A 127 -2.35 -9.79 12.02
C LYS A 127 -2.53 -9.27 10.60
N LEU A 128 -3.26 -10.04 9.81
CA LEU A 128 -3.75 -9.66 8.48
C LEU A 128 -5.21 -10.03 8.39
N PHE A 129 -6.07 -9.06 8.12
CA PHE A 129 -7.46 -9.32 7.76
C PHE A 129 -7.61 -9.28 6.26
N ALA A 130 -8.37 -10.21 5.69
CA ALA A 130 -8.72 -10.25 4.27
C ALA A 130 -10.24 -10.18 4.16
N LEU A 131 -10.75 -9.14 3.51
CA LEU A 131 -12.15 -9.00 3.16
C LEU A 131 -12.32 -9.34 1.69
N ASP A 132 -13.17 -10.30 1.39
CA ASP A 132 -13.52 -10.70 0.02
C ASP A 132 -15.05 -10.65 -0.16
N SER A 133 -15.53 -10.95 -1.36
CA SER A 133 -16.92 -10.85 -1.81
C SER A 133 -17.99 -11.39 -0.85
N ALA A 134 -17.67 -12.36 0.01
CA ALA A 134 -18.60 -12.94 0.99
C ALA A 134 -17.96 -13.35 2.33
N CYS A 135 -16.73 -12.92 2.64
CA CYS A 135 -16.07 -13.30 3.88
C CYS A 135 -15.12 -12.22 4.40
N LEU A 136 -14.95 -12.21 5.72
CA LEU A 136 -13.84 -11.55 6.38
C LEU A 136 -13.06 -12.64 7.11
N GLU A 137 -11.76 -12.75 6.83
CA GLU A 137 -10.89 -13.74 7.46
C GLU A 137 -9.70 -13.08 8.14
N LEU A 138 -9.24 -13.68 9.24
CA LEU A 138 -8.05 -13.26 9.97
C LEU A 138 -6.96 -14.31 9.83
N CYS A 139 -5.82 -13.90 9.28
CA CYS A 139 -4.56 -14.64 9.35
C CYS A 139 -3.68 -14.05 10.44
N ARG A 140 -3.07 -14.92 11.25
CA ARG A 140 -2.06 -14.53 12.25
C ARG A 140 -0.71 -15.13 11.90
N LEU A 141 0.34 -14.34 12.13
CA LEU A 141 1.72 -14.82 12.06
C LEU A 141 1.93 -15.87 13.17
N PRO A 142 2.37 -17.10 12.86
CA PRO A 142 2.67 -18.09 13.88
C PRO A 142 3.78 -17.59 14.82
N LEU A 143 3.53 -17.65 16.13
CA LEU A 143 4.55 -17.35 17.14
C LEU A 143 5.52 -18.53 17.22
N VAL A 144 6.76 -18.33 16.79
CA VAL A 144 7.86 -19.26 17.08
C VAL A 144 8.42 -18.87 18.45
N ARG A 145 8.22 -19.69 19.47
CA ARG A 145 8.96 -19.53 20.73
C ARG A 145 10.38 -20.05 20.52
N PRO A 146 11.43 -19.36 20.99
CA PRO A 146 12.74 -19.97 21.09
C PRO A 146 12.62 -21.16 22.05
N ASP A 147 13.09 -22.32 21.60
CA ASP A 147 13.00 -23.59 22.33
C ASP A 147 13.47 -23.41 23.78
N SER A 148 12.56 -23.60 24.73
CA SER A 148 12.98 -23.91 26.10
C SER A 148 13.49 -25.34 26.06
N ASP A 149 14.80 -25.50 26.30
CA ASP A 149 15.50 -26.77 26.47
C ASP A 149 14.61 -27.79 27.18
N SER A 150 14.15 -28.80 26.44
CA SER A 150 13.39 -29.93 26.99
C SER A 150 14.36 -30.98 27.49
N ASP A 151 15.01 -30.65 28.60
CA ASP A 151 15.55 -31.65 29.51
C ASP A 151 14.41 -32.10 30.44
N SER A 152 13.77 -33.22 30.08
CA SER A 152 13.21 -34.16 31.06
C SER A 152 12.65 -35.38 30.33
N GLY A 153 13.41 -36.48 30.42
CA GLY A 153 12.91 -37.79 30.07
C GLY A 153 11.88 -38.28 31.09
N SER A 154 10.82 -38.90 30.58
CA SER A 154 10.21 -40.06 31.22
C SER A 154 9.26 -40.74 30.23
N SER A 155 9.57 -41.99 29.93
CA SER A 155 8.70 -42.96 29.28
C SER A 155 7.50 -43.29 30.18
N SER A 156 6.29 -43.25 29.64
CA SER A 156 5.24 -44.22 29.95
C SER A 156 4.14 -44.12 28.90
N THR A 157 3.91 -45.24 28.24
CA THR A 157 2.71 -45.57 27.46
C THR A 157 1.49 -45.54 28.37
N ASP A 158 0.47 -44.78 27.99
CA ASP A 158 -0.93 -45.17 28.20
C ASP A 158 -1.82 -44.38 27.23
N GLU A 159 -2.61 -45.12 26.47
CA GLU A 159 -3.64 -44.56 25.59
C GLU A 159 -4.87 -44.20 26.43
N THR A 160 -5.20 -42.92 26.46
CA THR A 160 -6.54 -42.44 26.82
C THR A 160 -6.88 -41.23 25.98
N ASP A 161 -7.97 -41.36 25.23
CA ASP A 161 -8.66 -40.27 24.54
C ASP A 161 -8.84 -39.06 25.47
N SER A 162 -8.28 -37.94 25.06
CA SER A 162 -8.58 -36.62 25.60
C SER A 162 -8.36 -35.60 24.51
N ASP A 163 -9.46 -35.00 24.05
CA ASP A 163 -9.51 -33.83 23.18
C ASP A 163 -8.71 -32.68 23.78
N SER A 164 -7.41 -32.63 23.49
CA SER A 164 -6.55 -31.50 23.85
C SER A 164 -6.31 -30.64 22.61
N GLU A 165 -6.87 -29.42 22.61
CA GLU A 165 -6.52 -28.30 21.73
C GLU A 165 -5.04 -27.87 21.90
N SER A 166 -4.09 -28.76 21.65
CA SER A 166 -2.67 -28.56 21.95
C SER A 166 -1.72 -28.84 20.79
N ASP A 167 -2.21 -28.86 19.53
CA ASP A 167 -1.36 -29.10 18.33
C ASP A 167 -1.34 -27.94 17.31
N SER A 168 -1.82 -26.76 17.68
CA SER A 168 -1.83 -25.55 16.83
C SER A 168 -0.54 -24.71 16.90
N TYR A 169 0.42 -25.05 17.78
CA TYR A 169 1.63 -24.25 17.94
C TYR A 169 2.46 -24.25 16.64
N GLY A 170 2.67 -23.07 16.05
CA GLY A 170 3.52 -22.87 14.87
C GLY A 170 2.87 -23.07 13.50
N LYS A 171 1.57 -23.39 13.41
CA LYS A 171 0.88 -23.54 12.12
C LYS A 171 0.13 -22.27 11.71
N TRP A 172 0.20 -21.95 10.42
CA TRP A 172 -0.61 -20.90 9.80
C TRP A 172 -2.09 -21.22 9.88
N LEU A 173 -2.90 -20.25 10.28
CA LEU A 173 -4.35 -20.40 10.40
C LEU A 173 -5.08 -19.19 9.84
N TRP A 174 -6.01 -19.45 8.93
CA TRP A 174 -7.08 -18.53 8.56
C TRP A 174 -8.28 -18.81 9.44
N ARG A 175 -8.81 -17.77 10.08
CA ARG A 175 -10.03 -17.84 10.86
C ARG A 175 -11.11 -17.00 10.20
N GLN A 176 -12.18 -17.63 9.75
CA GLN A 176 -13.36 -16.92 9.28
C GLN A 176 -14.01 -16.14 10.42
N LEU A 177 -14.34 -14.88 10.15
CA LEU A 177 -14.98 -13.95 11.08
C LEU A 177 -16.42 -13.67 10.62
N GLN A 178 -17.11 -12.78 11.35
CA GLN A 178 -18.44 -12.34 10.96
C GLN A 178 -18.41 -11.78 9.52
N VAL A 179 -19.27 -12.32 8.68
CA VAL A 179 -19.45 -11.87 7.30
C VAL A 179 -20.00 -10.43 7.33
N PRO A 180 -19.44 -9.51 6.52
CA PRO A 180 -19.98 -8.15 6.38
C PRO A 180 -21.45 -8.19 5.93
N THR A 181 -22.26 -7.28 6.44
CA THR A 181 -23.68 -7.14 6.03
C THR A 181 -23.84 -6.31 4.76
N PHE A 182 -22.77 -6.13 3.99
CA PHE A 182 -22.69 -5.34 2.77
C PHE A 182 -21.91 -6.11 1.72
N ARG A 183 -22.11 -5.79 0.43
CA ARG A 183 -21.35 -6.40 -0.65
C ARG A 183 -19.97 -5.75 -0.71
N THR A 184 -18.90 -6.55 -0.64
CA THR A 184 -17.52 -6.05 -0.68
C THR A 184 -17.21 -5.29 -1.97
N ARG A 185 -17.84 -5.65 -3.10
CA ARG A 185 -17.69 -4.93 -4.38
C ARG A 185 -18.21 -3.50 -4.33
N ASP A 186 -19.08 -3.18 -3.39
CA ASP A 186 -19.62 -1.84 -3.19
C ASP A 186 -18.71 -0.99 -2.31
N ALA A 187 -17.61 -1.55 -1.77
CA ALA A 187 -16.65 -0.84 -0.95
C ALA A 187 -15.95 0.25 -1.76
N THR A 188 -16.17 1.50 -1.39
CA THR A 188 -15.56 2.66 -2.05
C THR A 188 -14.30 3.11 -1.34
N SER A 189 -14.24 2.99 -0.02
CA SER A 189 -13.06 3.35 0.76
C SER A 189 -12.97 2.60 2.07
N TYR A 190 -11.75 2.53 2.60
CA TYR A 190 -11.48 1.81 3.82
C TYR A 190 -10.28 2.38 4.56
N ALA A 191 -10.24 2.19 5.87
CA ALA A 191 -9.13 2.59 6.70
C ALA A 191 -8.98 1.65 7.90
N VAL A 192 -7.74 1.46 8.33
CA VAL A 192 -7.43 0.77 9.59
C VAL A 192 -7.11 1.81 10.63
N HIS A 193 -7.81 1.77 11.76
CA HIS A 193 -7.49 2.56 12.92
C HIS A 193 -6.90 1.65 14.00
N SER A 194 -5.74 2.01 14.50
CA SER A 194 -5.08 1.33 15.61
C SER A 194 -4.42 2.39 16.49
N GLU A 195 -5.00 2.64 17.65
CA GLU A 195 -4.38 3.54 18.63
C GLU A 195 -3.14 2.91 19.26
N SER A 196 -2.19 3.75 19.68
CA SER A 196 -0.92 3.35 20.30
C SER A 196 -1.09 2.48 21.54
N ASP A 197 -2.23 2.61 22.21
CA ASP A 197 -2.49 1.99 23.50
C ASP A 197 -3.10 0.59 23.34
N GLY A 198 -3.32 0.15 22.10
CA GLY A 198 -3.76 -1.20 21.73
C GLY A 198 -5.19 -1.57 22.15
N GLN A 199 -5.91 -0.67 22.82
CA GLN A 199 -7.23 -0.94 23.39
C GLN A 199 -8.38 -0.84 22.38
N SER A 200 -8.23 -0.03 21.33
CA SER A 200 -9.24 0.12 20.27
C SER A 200 -8.59 0.00 18.90
N GLN A 201 -8.81 -1.15 18.25
CA GLN A 201 -8.44 -1.38 16.86
C GLN A 201 -9.70 -1.65 16.05
N SER A 202 -9.89 -0.90 14.97
CA SER A 202 -11.06 -1.07 14.11
C SER A 202 -10.74 -0.91 12.64
N ILE A 203 -11.56 -1.55 11.80
CA ILE A 203 -11.53 -1.38 10.34
C ILE A 203 -12.76 -0.59 9.96
N LEU A 204 -12.57 0.52 9.26
CA LEU A 204 -13.64 1.29 8.66
C LEU A 204 -13.77 0.89 7.19
N VAL A 205 -15.00 0.67 6.73
CA VAL A 205 -15.32 0.43 5.33
C VAL A 205 -16.55 1.24 4.95
N SER A 206 -16.40 2.14 3.99
CA SER A 206 -17.52 2.84 3.36
C SER A 206 -17.95 2.09 2.12
N VAL A 207 -19.26 1.97 1.93
CA VAL A 207 -19.88 1.34 0.77
C VAL A 207 -20.82 2.30 0.06
N LYS A 208 -20.88 2.19 -1.26
CA LYS A 208 -21.81 2.90 -2.14
C LYS A 208 -22.27 1.95 -3.24
N GLY A 209 -23.33 1.21 -2.95
CA GLY A 209 -24.05 0.38 -3.90
C GLY A 209 -25.36 1.05 -4.36
N GLU A 210 -26.12 0.37 -5.21
CA GLU A 210 -27.44 0.83 -5.67
C GLU A 210 -28.43 1.03 -4.52
N GLU A 211 -28.37 0.17 -3.50
CA GLU A 211 -29.32 0.12 -2.39
C GLU A 211 -28.73 0.59 -1.05
N THR A 212 -27.42 0.82 -0.98
CA THR A 212 -26.75 1.07 0.32
C THR A 212 -25.64 2.10 0.18
N VAL A 213 -25.79 3.19 0.93
CA VAL A 213 -24.76 4.21 1.14
C VAL A 213 -24.53 4.32 2.63
N ALA A 214 -23.46 3.69 3.13
CA ALA A 214 -23.20 3.62 4.56
C ALA A 214 -21.72 3.40 4.86
N THR A 215 -21.33 3.69 6.10
CA THR A 215 -20.00 3.37 6.63
C THR A 215 -20.14 2.39 7.78
N PHE A 216 -19.38 1.31 7.72
CA PHE A 216 -19.33 0.26 8.70
C PHE A 216 -18.00 0.28 9.43
N THR A 217 -18.03 -0.12 10.69
CA THR A 217 -16.84 -0.37 11.50
C THR A 217 -16.79 -1.84 11.90
N PHE A 218 -15.61 -2.44 11.85
CA PHE A 218 -15.33 -3.75 12.40
C PHE A 218 -14.51 -3.58 13.68
N ASP A 219 -15.10 -3.91 14.83
CA ASP A 219 -14.40 -3.93 16.11
C ASP A 219 -13.53 -5.19 16.17
N MET A 220 -12.21 -5.03 16.14
CA MET A 220 -11.27 -6.16 16.15
C MET A 220 -11.16 -6.86 17.52
N GLY A 221 -11.63 -6.22 18.59
CA GLY A 221 -11.67 -6.81 19.93
C GLY A 221 -12.89 -7.72 20.10
N LYS A 222 -14.04 -7.32 19.57
CA LYS A 222 -15.30 -8.08 19.63
C LYS A 222 -15.53 -8.98 18.41
N PHE A 223 -14.82 -8.74 17.31
CA PHE A 223 -15.05 -9.37 16.00
C PHE A 223 -16.48 -9.14 15.46
N VAL A 224 -16.99 -7.92 15.62
CA VAL A 224 -18.35 -7.55 15.22
C VAL A 224 -18.35 -6.38 14.23
N TRP A 225 -19.20 -6.47 13.21
CA TRP A 225 -19.54 -5.37 12.31
C TRP A 225 -20.67 -4.50 12.87
N GLU A 226 -20.49 -3.19 12.84
CA GLU A 226 -21.50 -2.21 13.22
C GLU A 226 -21.65 -1.15 12.11
N CYS A 227 -22.89 -0.79 11.78
CA CYS A 227 -23.15 0.36 10.91
C CYS A 227 -22.97 1.64 11.72
N LEU A 228 -22.00 2.48 11.31
CA LEU A 228 -21.76 3.77 11.95
C LEU A 228 -22.77 4.82 11.49
N GLY A 229 -23.15 4.81 10.21
CA GLY A 229 -24.16 5.74 9.70
C GLY A 229 -24.29 5.70 8.18
N GLU A 230 -25.36 6.33 7.70
CA GLU A 230 -25.74 6.44 6.28
C GLU A 230 -24.97 7.55 5.56
N TRP A 231 -23.64 7.44 5.57
CA TRP A 231 -22.72 8.35 4.91
C TRP A 231 -21.46 7.59 4.47
N THR A 232 -20.63 8.21 3.62
CA THR A 232 -19.37 7.63 3.15
C THR A 232 -18.19 8.53 3.51
N LEU A 233 -17.01 7.94 3.67
CA LEU A 233 -15.78 8.69 3.85
C LEU A 233 -15.52 9.59 2.63
N PRO A 234 -14.90 10.77 2.82
CA PRO A 234 -14.75 11.79 1.77
C PRO A 234 -13.63 11.46 0.76
N PHE A 235 -13.23 10.19 0.63
CA PHE A 235 -12.15 9.74 -0.24
C PHE A 235 -12.45 8.33 -0.77
N THR A 236 -11.67 7.88 -1.74
CA THR A 236 -11.84 6.58 -2.42
C THR A 236 -10.58 5.72 -2.23
N GLY A 237 -10.75 4.43 -2.02
CA GLY A 237 -9.68 3.49 -1.73
C GLY A 237 -9.18 3.59 -0.29
N ARG A 238 -7.87 3.40 -0.11
CA ARG A 238 -7.25 3.31 1.21
C ARG A 238 -7.03 4.69 1.84
N GLY A 239 -7.63 4.91 3.01
CA GLY A 239 -7.31 5.99 3.92
C GLY A 239 -6.28 5.57 4.97
N HIS A 240 -5.55 6.55 5.49
CA HIS A 240 -4.53 6.38 6.52
C HIS A 240 -4.83 7.26 7.73
N PHE A 241 -4.70 6.72 8.93
CA PHE A 241 -4.87 7.50 10.15
C PHE A 241 -3.60 8.30 10.47
N ASP A 242 -3.70 9.62 10.40
CA ASP A 242 -2.62 10.53 10.76
C ASP A 242 -2.66 10.84 12.26
N ARG A 243 -1.68 10.33 13.03
CA ARG A 243 -1.61 10.57 14.47
C ARG A 243 -1.43 12.04 14.83
N LYS A 244 -0.78 12.83 13.96
CA LYS A 244 -0.50 14.24 14.20
C LYS A 244 -1.72 15.12 13.94
N LEU A 245 -2.49 14.78 12.89
CA LEU A 245 -3.77 15.47 12.61
C LEU A 245 -4.94 14.90 13.41
N LYS A 246 -4.80 13.69 13.97
CA LYS A 246 -5.87 12.87 14.56
C LYS A 246 -7.06 12.69 13.60
N ALA A 247 -6.74 12.45 12.33
CA ALA A 247 -7.70 12.40 11.24
C ALA A 247 -7.37 11.26 10.26
N LEU A 248 -8.41 10.74 9.61
CA LEU A 248 -8.27 9.84 8.47
C LEU A 248 -8.02 10.67 7.23
N VAL A 249 -6.93 10.38 6.53
CA VAL A 249 -6.51 11.05 5.31
C VAL A 249 -6.56 10.09 4.14
N GLY A 250 -7.21 10.48 3.04
CA GLY A 250 -7.25 9.69 1.81
C GLY A 250 -7.23 10.56 0.57
N LEU A 251 -7.00 9.91 -0.57
CA LEU A 251 -7.04 10.52 -1.90
C LEU A 251 -8.45 10.37 -2.48
N SER A 252 -9.00 11.42 -3.08
CA SER A 252 -10.22 11.27 -3.86
C SER A 252 -9.91 10.65 -5.21
N LYS A 253 -10.83 9.83 -5.74
CA LYS A 253 -10.80 9.37 -7.14
C LYS A 253 -11.97 9.91 -7.97
N ASP A 254 -12.73 10.85 -7.41
CA ASP A 254 -13.80 11.50 -8.14
C ASP A 254 -13.18 12.35 -9.28
N PRO A 255 -13.59 12.19 -10.55
CA PRO A 255 -13.08 12.98 -11.67
C PRO A 255 -13.10 14.50 -11.47
N GLU A 256 -13.96 15.02 -10.59
CA GLU A 256 -14.00 16.45 -10.28
C GLU A 256 -13.05 16.86 -9.13
N ALA A 257 -12.53 15.90 -8.37
CA ALA A 257 -11.75 16.15 -7.15
C ALA A 257 -10.50 15.25 -6.97
N PHE A 258 -10.11 14.45 -7.95
CA PHE A 258 -9.08 13.41 -7.85
C PHE A 258 -7.66 13.93 -7.54
N GLU A 259 -7.47 15.24 -7.58
CA GLU A 259 -6.19 15.91 -7.34
C GLU A 259 -5.97 16.31 -5.87
N TYR A 260 -6.99 16.15 -5.02
CA TYR A 260 -7.01 16.65 -3.65
C TYR A 260 -7.01 15.55 -2.60
N LEU A 261 -6.48 15.90 -1.42
CA LEU A 261 -6.52 15.07 -0.24
C LEU A 261 -7.68 15.50 0.66
N TYR A 262 -8.33 14.50 1.25
CA TYR A 262 -9.39 14.72 2.21
C TYR A 262 -8.97 14.21 3.56
N ALA A 263 -9.16 15.02 4.59
CA ALA A 263 -8.97 14.66 5.98
C ALA A 263 -10.31 14.75 6.72
N CYS A 264 -10.69 13.72 7.45
CA CYS A 264 -11.87 13.74 8.31
C CYS A 264 -11.55 13.22 9.70
N ASN A 265 -12.26 13.72 10.70
CA ASN A 265 -12.09 13.24 12.08
C ASN A 265 -12.51 11.78 12.18
N MET A 266 -11.87 11.03 13.08
CA MET A 266 -12.31 9.68 13.40
C MET A 266 -13.75 9.72 13.93
N PRO A 267 -14.69 8.93 13.37
CA PRO A 267 -16.05 8.85 13.90
C PRO A 267 -16.04 8.33 15.35
N SER A 268 -16.92 8.85 16.20
CA SER A 268 -17.08 8.36 17.58
C SER A 268 -17.60 6.93 17.58
N ILE A 269 -16.78 5.97 17.97
CA ILE A 269 -17.17 4.56 18.04
C ILE A 269 -17.98 4.34 19.32
N GLY A 270 -19.25 3.93 19.18
CA GLY A 270 -20.12 3.56 20.31
C GLY A 270 -21.55 4.07 20.25
N ASP A 271 -21.82 5.10 19.44
CA ASP A 271 -23.18 5.59 19.21
C ASP A 271 -23.77 4.97 17.93
N LYS A 272 -24.99 4.44 18.03
CA LYS A 272 -25.71 3.97 16.84
C LYS A 272 -26.16 5.19 16.02
N HIS A 273 -25.81 5.23 14.74
CA HIS A 273 -26.09 6.34 13.80
C HIS A 273 -25.33 7.63 14.14
N CYS A 274 -24.00 7.58 14.06
CA CYS A 274 -23.14 8.74 14.12
C CYS A 274 -23.41 9.69 12.94
N PRO A 275 -23.40 11.02 13.15
CA PRO A 275 -23.41 11.98 12.05
C PRO A 275 -22.17 11.82 11.17
N ALA A 276 -22.26 12.24 9.92
CA ALA A 276 -21.12 12.24 9.00
C ALA A 276 -19.95 13.04 9.60
N PRO A 277 -18.71 12.52 9.53
CA PRO A 277 -17.57 13.21 10.09
C PRO A 277 -17.32 14.51 9.32
N VAL A 278 -17.00 15.57 10.06
CA VAL A 278 -16.56 16.82 9.43
C VAL A 278 -15.25 16.53 8.69
N TRP A 279 -15.23 16.90 7.41
CA TRP A 279 -14.09 16.70 6.54
C TRP A 279 -13.55 18.02 6.01
N LYS A 280 -12.29 17.99 5.62
CA LYS A 280 -11.54 19.10 5.04
C LYS A 280 -10.82 18.63 3.79
N CYS A 281 -10.90 19.44 2.75
CA CYS A 281 -10.16 19.24 1.51
C CYS A 281 -8.86 20.05 1.55
N SER A 282 -7.78 19.50 0.98
CA SER A 282 -6.53 20.22 0.84
C SER A 282 -6.67 21.42 -0.09
N LYS A 283 -5.96 22.52 0.19
CA LYS A 283 -5.94 23.67 -0.73
C LYS A 283 -5.04 23.44 -1.92
N GLU A 284 -3.94 22.72 -1.70
CA GLU A 284 -2.97 22.34 -2.72
C GLU A 284 -3.35 21.01 -3.38
N LYS A 285 -3.09 20.92 -4.68
CA LYS A 285 -3.14 19.66 -5.44
C LYS A 285 -1.88 18.85 -5.17
N VAL A 286 -1.99 17.53 -5.20
CA VAL A 286 -0.85 16.61 -4.96
C VAL A 286 -0.40 15.83 -6.20
N LEU A 287 -1.27 15.77 -7.21
CA LEU A 287 -0.99 15.17 -8.52
C LEU A 287 -0.17 16.12 -9.42
N SER A 288 0.24 15.65 -10.60
CA SER A 288 1.03 16.47 -11.52
C SER A 288 0.22 17.63 -12.10
N GLU A 289 0.75 18.85 -12.04
CA GLU A 289 0.19 20.02 -12.73
C GLU A 289 0.81 20.24 -14.12
N HIS A 290 1.73 19.36 -14.55
CA HIS A 290 2.37 19.48 -15.85
C HIS A 290 1.39 19.18 -16.99
N LEU A 291 1.24 20.13 -17.91
CA LEU A 291 0.31 20.02 -19.05
C LEU A 291 0.58 18.80 -19.97
N ALA A 292 1.81 18.30 -19.99
CA ALA A 292 2.20 17.14 -20.80
C ALA A 292 2.06 15.79 -20.04
N ASP A 293 1.71 15.83 -18.75
CA ASP A 293 1.48 14.64 -17.94
C ASP A 293 -0.03 14.38 -17.91
N ARG A 294 -0.48 13.27 -18.51
CA ARG A 294 -1.87 12.81 -18.38
C ARG A 294 -1.95 11.84 -17.20
N HIS A 295 -2.74 12.18 -16.19
CA HIS A 295 -2.97 11.30 -15.04
C HIS A 295 -3.60 9.97 -15.47
N VAL A 296 -3.13 8.87 -14.90
CA VAL A 296 -3.67 7.52 -15.14
C VAL A 296 -4.26 6.94 -13.86
N SER A 297 -3.45 6.86 -12.80
CA SER A 297 -3.84 6.32 -11.51
C SER A 297 -2.89 6.81 -10.40
N ALA A 298 -3.28 6.71 -9.13
CA ALA A 298 -2.42 7.10 -8.02
C ALA A 298 -2.71 6.34 -6.72
N SER A 299 -1.64 6.10 -5.97
CA SER A 299 -1.64 5.52 -4.63
C SER A 299 -1.07 6.47 -3.60
N LEU A 300 -1.75 6.61 -2.47
CA LEU A 300 -1.27 7.35 -1.31
C LEU A 300 -0.66 6.39 -0.29
N ILE A 301 0.61 6.61 0.06
CA ILE A 301 1.36 5.79 1.01
C ILE A 301 1.70 6.62 2.25
N TYR A 302 1.25 6.19 3.44
CA TYR A 302 1.61 6.83 4.70
C TYR A 302 2.92 6.29 5.27
N MET A 303 3.87 7.19 5.52
CA MET A 303 5.17 6.90 6.11
C MET A 303 5.10 7.15 7.62
N GLU A 304 4.55 6.18 8.35
CA GLU A 304 4.17 6.31 9.77
C GLU A 304 5.26 6.90 10.69
N ASN A 305 6.52 6.50 10.50
CA ASN A 305 7.63 6.94 11.34
C ASN A 305 7.98 8.43 11.17
N ARG A 306 7.56 9.05 10.07
CA ARG A 306 7.82 10.45 9.76
C ARG A 306 6.58 11.33 9.86
N CYS A 307 5.39 10.73 9.98
CA CYS A 307 4.11 11.41 9.77
C CYS A 307 4.11 12.18 8.44
N GLU A 308 4.64 11.54 7.40
CA GLU A 308 4.74 12.05 6.04
C GLU A 308 3.99 11.11 5.10
N TYR A 309 3.72 11.58 3.90
CA TYR A 309 3.05 10.84 2.84
C TYR A 309 3.93 10.80 1.61
N CYS A 310 3.84 9.71 0.86
CA CYS A 310 4.36 9.60 -0.48
C CYS A 310 3.19 9.33 -1.41
N ILE A 311 3.02 10.17 -2.43
CA ILE A 311 2.14 9.83 -3.55
C ILE A 311 2.96 9.12 -4.62
N VAL A 312 2.41 8.03 -5.13
CA VAL A 312 2.92 7.28 -6.28
C VAL A 312 1.87 7.42 -7.37
N GLU A 313 2.14 8.31 -8.32
CA GLU A 313 1.22 8.63 -9.40
C GLU A 313 1.74 8.02 -10.70
N CYS A 314 0.89 7.29 -11.42
CA CYS A 314 1.15 6.87 -12.78
C CYS A 314 0.66 7.97 -13.73
N VAL A 315 1.57 8.48 -14.57
CA VAL A 315 1.27 9.47 -15.60
C VAL A 315 1.68 8.94 -16.97
N TRP A 316 0.90 9.25 -17.98
CA TRP A 316 1.30 9.11 -19.38
C TRP A 316 1.93 10.40 -19.84
N VAL A 317 3.16 10.32 -20.33
CA VAL A 317 3.93 11.45 -20.83
C VAL A 317 4.05 11.35 -22.34
N GLU A 318 3.59 12.37 -23.04
CA GLU A 318 3.82 12.51 -24.49
C GLU A 318 5.30 12.79 -24.76
N GLU A 319 5.90 12.09 -25.73
CA GLU A 319 7.25 12.41 -26.20
C GLU A 319 7.18 13.62 -27.14
N ASP A 320 7.94 14.67 -26.82
CA ASP A 320 8.10 15.80 -27.73
C ASP A 320 8.73 15.30 -29.05
N ASN A 321 8.07 15.57 -30.18
CA ASN A 321 8.52 15.23 -31.54
C ASN A 321 9.77 16.03 -32.00
N ALA A 322 10.78 16.19 -31.14
CA ALA A 322 12.01 16.93 -31.47
C ALA A 322 13.01 16.11 -32.30
N ASP A 323 12.92 14.77 -32.27
CA ASP A 323 13.78 13.89 -33.06
C ASP A 323 13.05 13.26 -34.25
N GLN A 324 12.55 14.11 -35.17
CA GLN A 324 12.39 13.68 -36.56
C GLN A 324 13.79 13.54 -37.20
N VAL A 325 14.48 12.44 -36.87
CA VAL A 325 15.52 11.90 -37.75
C VAL A 325 14.83 11.63 -39.09
N LYS A 326 15.26 12.34 -40.13
CA LYS A 326 14.82 12.14 -41.52
C LYS A 326 14.94 10.67 -41.89
N ILE A 327 13.84 9.92 -41.87
CA ILE A 327 13.78 8.58 -42.43
C ILE A 327 13.75 8.76 -43.95
N LYS A 328 14.91 8.54 -44.59
CA LYS A 328 14.95 8.10 -45.99
C LYS A 328 14.30 6.72 -46.02
N GLY A 329 13.28 6.58 -46.85
CA GLY A 329 12.45 5.38 -46.92
C GLY A 329 13.24 4.12 -47.28
N ASP A 330 12.72 2.99 -46.80
CA ASP A 330 12.24 1.95 -47.69
C ASP A 330 11.27 1.01 -46.97
N LYS A 331 10.51 0.30 -47.77
CA LYS A 331 9.20 -0.34 -47.49
C LYS A 331 9.24 -1.59 -46.60
N ALA A 332 8.05 -1.84 -46.05
CA ALA A 332 7.41 -3.12 -45.70
C ALA A 332 7.91 -3.85 -44.45
N ASP A 333 7.09 -3.80 -43.39
CA ASP A 333 6.32 -4.96 -42.95
C ASP A 333 5.20 -4.51 -41.98
N GLN A 334 3.96 -4.90 -42.28
CA GLN A 334 2.77 -4.60 -41.48
C GLN A 334 2.55 -5.72 -40.47
N VAL A 335 2.62 -5.40 -39.18
CA VAL A 335 2.03 -6.22 -38.11
C VAL A 335 1.14 -5.32 -37.24
N LEU A 336 -0.03 -5.86 -36.97
CA LEU A 336 -1.27 -5.23 -36.52
C LEU A 336 -1.15 -4.54 -35.15
N LEU A 337 -1.54 -3.27 -35.08
CA LEU A 337 -1.98 -2.61 -33.86
C LEU A 337 -3.47 -2.30 -34.01
N GLU A 338 -4.25 -2.77 -33.05
CA GLU A 338 -5.68 -2.53 -32.94
C GLU A 338 -5.95 -1.02 -32.90
N LYS A 339 -6.84 -0.58 -33.80
CA LYS A 339 -7.30 0.81 -33.88
C LYS A 339 -8.33 1.05 -32.77
N SER A 340 -8.07 1.99 -31.87
CA SER A 340 -9.16 2.73 -31.23
C SER A 340 -9.57 3.87 -32.16
N GLU A 341 -10.86 3.99 -32.44
CA GLU A 341 -11.43 5.04 -33.27
C GLU A 341 -11.22 6.42 -32.65
N CYS A 342 -10.24 7.16 -33.17
CA CYS A 342 -10.22 8.61 -33.19
C CYS A 342 -9.54 9.06 -34.51
N VAL A 343 -10.10 10.13 -35.07
CA VAL A 343 -9.82 10.80 -36.35
C VAL A 343 -8.34 10.76 -36.79
N GLU A 344 -8.12 10.58 -38.09
CA GLU A 344 -6.84 10.66 -38.82
C GLU A 344 -5.77 11.53 -38.13
N GLY A 345 -4.76 10.89 -37.54
CA GLY A 345 -3.64 11.59 -36.92
C GLY A 345 -2.63 10.62 -36.30
N VAL A 346 -1.37 10.82 -36.66
CA VAL A 346 -0.10 10.26 -36.15
C VAL A 346 -0.16 9.40 -34.86
N PRO A 347 0.49 8.21 -34.81
CA PRO A 347 0.63 7.46 -33.56
C PRO A 347 1.31 8.31 -32.48
N GLN A 348 0.59 8.58 -31.39
CA GLN A 348 1.12 9.33 -30.25
C GLN A 348 2.19 8.49 -29.57
N ARG A 349 3.46 8.86 -29.78
CA ARG A 349 4.59 8.24 -29.10
C ARG A 349 4.65 8.81 -27.68
N GLY A 350 4.52 7.96 -26.69
CA GLY A 350 4.52 8.35 -25.28
C GLY A 350 4.91 7.18 -24.40
N ARG A 351 5.10 7.45 -23.12
CA ARG A 351 5.54 6.46 -22.14
C ARG A 351 4.90 6.70 -20.78
N TYR A 352 4.69 5.62 -20.04
CA TYR A 352 4.22 5.69 -18.67
C TYR A 352 5.38 6.00 -17.72
N MET A 353 5.14 6.90 -16.77
CA MET A 353 6.09 7.23 -15.71
C MET A 353 5.41 7.18 -14.35
N TYR A 354 6.13 6.68 -13.35
CA TYR A 354 5.75 6.82 -11.95
C TYR A 354 6.38 8.10 -11.39
N ARG A 355 5.52 9.07 -11.07
CA ARG A 355 5.85 10.32 -10.40
C ARG A 355 5.71 10.12 -8.89
N LEU A 356 6.81 10.32 -8.18
CA LEU A 356 6.87 10.23 -6.73
C LEU A 356 7.09 11.60 -6.12
N MET A 357 6.21 11.97 -5.19
CA MET A 357 6.33 13.19 -4.38
C MET A 357 6.07 12.86 -2.90
N THR A 358 6.93 13.37 -2.02
CA THR A 358 6.73 13.30 -0.57
C THR A 358 6.30 14.63 0.00
N PHE A 359 5.42 14.60 0.99
CA PHE A 359 4.92 15.79 1.65
C PHE A 359 4.46 15.48 3.08
N SER A 360 4.23 16.54 3.85
CA SER A 360 3.62 16.44 5.18
C SER A 360 2.34 17.27 5.20
N LEU A 361 1.39 16.87 6.03
CA LEU A 361 0.14 17.58 6.19
C LEU A 361 0.11 18.36 7.51
N LYS A 362 -0.61 19.49 7.50
CA LYS A 362 -0.87 20.30 8.69
C LYS A 362 -2.18 21.08 8.54
N TYR A 363 -2.85 21.35 9.65
CA TYR A 363 -3.86 22.40 9.70
C TYR A 363 -3.18 23.76 9.83
N ASP A 364 -3.66 24.76 9.10
CA ASP A 364 -3.24 26.14 9.29
C ASP A 364 -4.06 26.84 10.40
N LYS A 365 -3.86 28.15 10.56
CA LYS A 365 -4.54 28.93 11.60
C LYS A 365 -6.05 29.06 11.36
N MET A 366 -6.50 28.88 10.12
CA MET A 366 -7.90 28.89 9.73
C MET A 366 -8.51 27.48 9.76
N ASP A 367 -7.76 26.51 10.28
CA ASP A 367 -8.15 25.11 10.37
C ASP A 367 -8.29 24.42 8.99
N ASP A 368 -7.75 25.02 7.93
CA ASP A 368 -7.70 24.45 6.58
C ASP A 368 -6.58 23.39 6.46
N LEU A 369 -6.83 22.33 5.70
CA LEU A 369 -5.84 21.28 5.42
C LEU A 369 -4.82 21.79 4.40
N ARG A 370 -3.52 21.78 4.77
CA ARG A 370 -2.43 22.26 3.93
C ARG A 370 -1.41 21.17 3.64
N VAL A 371 -1.01 21.08 2.38
CA VAL A 371 0.11 20.25 1.92
C VAL A 371 1.39 21.05 2.04
N LYS A 372 2.25 20.64 2.97
CA LYS A 372 3.62 21.15 3.04
C LYS A 372 4.49 20.24 2.18
N CYS A 373 4.73 20.69 0.94
CA CYS A 373 5.58 19.98 0.00
C CYS A 373 6.93 19.65 0.64
N GLY A 374 7.28 18.37 0.60
CA GLY A 374 8.41 17.79 1.28
C GLY A 374 9.38 17.18 0.29
N GLY A 375 9.76 17.88 -0.78
CA GLY A 375 10.91 17.45 -1.59
C GLY A 375 10.83 17.69 -3.08
N ARG A 376 11.91 17.28 -3.76
CA ARG A 376 11.98 17.21 -5.24
C ARG A 376 11.13 16.06 -5.76
N VAL A 377 10.29 16.31 -6.75
CA VAL A 377 9.57 15.26 -7.49
C VAL A 377 10.57 14.36 -8.22
N ARG A 378 10.31 13.05 -8.27
CA ARG A 378 11.10 12.09 -9.06
C ARG A 378 10.21 11.35 -10.03
N TYR A 379 10.70 11.16 -11.25
CA TYR A 379 10.03 10.38 -12.27
C TYR A 379 10.82 9.09 -12.51
N TYR A 380 10.12 7.97 -12.58
CA TYR A 380 10.67 6.68 -12.95
C TYR A 380 9.92 6.16 -14.16
N GLU A 381 10.62 5.87 -15.24
CA GLU A 381 10.02 5.25 -16.42
C GLU A 381 9.48 3.86 -16.07
N VAL A 382 8.21 3.61 -16.37
CA VAL A 382 7.59 2.30 -16.19
C VAL A 382 8.12 1.37 -17.28
N PRO A 383 8.53 0.13 -16.96
CA PRO A 383 9.02 -0.79 -17.98
C PRO A 383 7.94 -1.03 -19.03
N ASN A 384 8.33 -1.01 -20.31
CA ASN A 384 7.42 -1.25 -21.44
C ASN A 384 6.82 -2.67 -21.46
N THR A 385 7.34 -3.59 -20.65
CA THR A 385 6.83 -4.95 -20.48
C THR A 385 5.68 -5.03 -19.49
N VAL A 386 5.42 -4.00 -18.68
CA VAL A 386 4.26 -3.95 -17.76
C VAL A 386 2.96 -4.05 -18.57
N SER A 387 2.00 -4.82 -18.07
CA SER A 387 0.71 -5.00 -18.75
C SER A 387 -0.15 -3.73 -18.72
N ALA A 388 -1.00 -3.55 -19.74
CA ALA A 388 -1.93 -2.43 -19.78
C ALA A 388 -2.94 -2.47 -18.62
N GLU A 389 -3.38 -3.67 -18.21
CA GLU A 389 -4.30 -3.83 -17.07
C GLU A 389 -3.63 -3.41 -15.75
N SER A 390 -2.37 -3.80 -15.50
CA SER A 390 -1.65 -3.34 -14.31
C SER A 390 -1.38 -1.83 -14.28
N ILE A 391 -1.35 -1.17 -15.44
CA ILE A 391 -1.15 0.29 -15.54
C ILE A 391 -2.44 1.06 -15.21
N ARG A 392 -3.60 0.50 -15.55
CA ARG A 392 -4.92 1.10 -15.25
C ARG A 392 -5.27 1.01 -13.76
N GLU A 393 -4.77 -0.01 -13.09
CA GLU A 393 -4.89 -0.16 -11.64
C GLU A 393 -4.01 0.85 -10.88
N ASP A 394 -4.33 1.07 -9.61
CA ASP A 394 -3.50 1.91 -8.74
C ASP A 394 -2.09 1.29 -8.56
N PRO A 395 -1.02 2.10 -8.56
CA PRO A 395 0.32 1.60 -8.32
C PRO A 395 0.45 0.90 -6.96
N VAL A 396 0.90 -0.34 -6.95
CA VAL A 396 1.10 -1.08 -5.69
C VAL A 396 2.46 -0.72 -5.10
N ALA A 397 2.43 -0.11 -3.91
CA ALA A 397 3.62 0.32 -3.21
C ALA A 397 3.55 0.12 -1.69
N PHE A 398 4.69 -0.18 -1.08
CA PHE A 398 4.80 -0.42 0.36
C PHE A 398 5.95 0.37 0.99
N TRP A 399 5.72 0.97 2.15
CA TRP A 399 6.76 1.60 2.96
C TRP A 399 7.17 0.65 4.08
N LEU A 400 8.37 0.05 3.98
CA LEU A 400 8.84 -1.04 4.86
C LEU A 400 10.29 -0.87 5.32
#